data_AF-A0A0P9MWP6-F1
#
_entry.id   AF-A0A0P9MWP6-F1
#
_cell.length_a   1.000
_cell.length_b   1.000
_cell.length_c   1.000
_cell.angle_alpha   90.00
_cell.angle_beta   90.00
_cell.angle_gamma   90.00
#
_symmetry.space_group_name_H-M   'P 1'
#
loop_
_entity.id
_entity.type
_entity.pdbx_description
1 polymer ?
#
loop_
_entity_poly.entity_id
_entity_poly.type
_entity_poly.pdbx_seq_one_letter_code
_entity_poly.pdbx_strand_id
1 'polypeptide(L)'
;TYQQETLSQADMLRRVVQHIPEKHFRMIRYFGFLANRVCGKYLPKVYEALKMATPGPTPKLYFVQMAKAFLNVDPFRCVLCGARMVYTAAISGLT
;
A
#
# COMPACT_ATOMS: atom_id res chain seq x y z
N THR A 1 -16.06 4.15 -12.94
CA THR A 1 -16.30 3.19 -14.03
C THR A 1 -15.11 3.22 -14.94
N TYR A 2 -14.44 2.09 -15.15
CA TYR A 2 -13.30 2.02 -16.07
C TYR A 2 -13.83 2.13 -17.50
N GLN A 3 -13.36 3.13 -18.25
CA GLN A 3 -13.68 3.29 -19.65
C GLN A 3 -12.57 2.65 -20.50
N GLN A 4 -12.96 1.89 -21.51
CA GLN A 4 -12.03 1.27 -22.45
C GLN A 4 -11.93 2.16 -23.68
N GLU A 5 -10.70 2.50 -24.07
CA GLU A 5 -10.40 3.25 -25.29
C GLU A 5 -9.41 2.46 -26.15
N THR A 6 -9.61 2.50 -27.47
CA THR A 6 -8.65 1.98 -28.45
C THR A 6 -7.71 3.11 -28.85
N LEU A 7 -6.40 2.91 -28.67
CA LEU A 7 -5.37 3.92 -28.92
C LEU A 7 -4.31 3.38 -29.87
N SER A 8 -3.68 4.28 -30.63
CA SER A 8 -2.44 3.96 -31.32
C SER A 8 -1.32 3.71 -30.30
N GLN A 9 -0.27 2.97 -30.70
CA GLN A 9 0.88 2.70 -29.82
C GLN A 9 1.57 4.00 -29.36
N ALA A 10 1.67 4.99 -30.25
CA ALA A 10 2.31 6.28 -29.94
C ALA A 10 1.50 7.08 -28.89
N ASP A 11 0.17 7.09 -29.01
CA ASP A 11 -0.69 7.81 -28.07
C ASP A 11 -0.73 7.12 -26.70
N MET A 12 -0.68 5.79 -26.68
CA MET A 12 -0.51 5.04 -25.43
C MET A 12 0.79 5.43 -24.73
N LEU A 13 1.92 5.43 -25.45
CA LEU A 13 3.22 5.82 -24.89
C LEU A 13 3.22 7.25 -24.36
N ARG A 14 2.61 8.20 -25.08
CA ARG A 14 2.49 9.59 -24.61
C ARG A 14 1.72 9.70 -23.30
N ARG A 15 0.59 9.00 -23.17
CA ARG A 15 -0.21 9.00 -21.92
C ARG A 15 0.53 8.35 -20.76
N VAL A 16 1.30 7.30 -21.03
CA VAL A 16 2.18 6.67 -20.03
C VAL A 16 3.26 7.66 -19.62
N VAL A 17 3.97 8.31 -20.53
CA VAL A 17 5.05 9.22 -20.13
C VAL A 17 4.57 10.43 -19.31
N GLN A 18 3.31 10.85 -19.44
CA GLN A 18 2.72 11.94 -18.63
C GLN A 18 2.76 11.71 -17.12
N HIS A 19 2.80 10.46 -16.63
CA HIS A 19 2.92 10.20 -15.19
C HIS A 19 4.37 10.25 -14.68
N ILE A 20 5.35 10.29 -15.58
CA ILE A 20 6.77 10.34 -15.22
C ILE A 20 7.15 11.80 -14.99
N PRO A 21 7.52 12.18 -13.75
CA PRO A 21 7.90 13.55 -13.45
C PRO A 21 9.25 13.92 -14.08
N GLU A 22 9.43 15.20 -14.38
CA GLU A 22 10.68 15.73 -14.92
C GLU A 22 11.86 15.59 -13.93
N LYS A 23 13.09 15.67 -14.47
CA LYS A 23 14.31 15.63 -13.66
C LYS A 23 14.31 16.80 -12.67
N HIS A 24 14.51 16.50 -11.39
CA HIS A 24 14.46 17.44 -10.25
C HIS A 24 13.07 17.99 -9.91
N PHE A 25 11.99 17.44 -10.48
CA PHE A 25 10.65 17.78 -10.03
C PHE A 25 10.47 17.34 -8.57
N ARG A 26 10.06 18.27 -7.70
CA ARG A 26 9.71 17.97 -6.32
C ARG A 26 8.31 17.37 -6.27
N MET A 27 8.24 16.05 -6.32
CA MET A 27 6.97 15.33 -6.18
C MET A 27 6.41 15.51 -4.77
N ILE A 28 5.22 16.12 -4.69
CA ILE A 28 4.46 16.22 -3.44
C ILE A 28 3.56 15.00 -3.33
N ARG A 29 3.91 14.05 -2.45
CA ARG A 29 3.10 12.83 -2.23
C ARG A 29 1.82 13.11 -1.42
N TYR A 30 1.92 13.98 -0.42
CA TYR A 30 0.82 14.36 0.46
C TYR A 30 0.93 15.84 0.81
N PHE A 31 -0.16 16.59 0.67
CA PHE A 31 -0.21 18.03 0.94
C PHE A 31 -1.43 18.41 1.77
N GLY A 32 -1.36 19.56 2.43
CA GLY A 32 -2.47 20.13 3.19
C GLY A 32 -2.99 19.17 4.26
N PHE A 33 -4.29 18.91 4.25
CA PHE A 33 -4.93 18.01 5.20
C PHE A 33 -4.56 16.52 4.98
N LEU A 34 -3.95 16.14 3.85
CA LEU A 34 -3.48 14.77 3.62
C LEU A 34 -2.07 14.52 4.14
N ALA A 35 -1.34 15.55 4.59
CA ALA A 35 0.01 15.39 5.11
C ALA A 35 0.02 14.49 6.36
N ASN A 36 0.93 13.51 6.43
CA ASN A 36 0.98 12.46 7.46
C ASN A 36 0.85 12.99 8.90
N ARG A 37 1.50 14.12 9.21
CA ARG A 37 1.48 14.72 10.56
C ARG A 37 0.09 15.18 11.00
N VAL A 38 -0.76 15.57 10.05
CA VAL A 38 -2.03 16.26 10.34
C VAL A 38 -3.26 15.54 9.78
N CYS A 39 -3.05 14.51 8.95
CA CYS A 39 -4.10 13.76 8.28
C CYS A 39 -5.14 13.19 9.25
N GLY A 40 -4.70 12.54 10.34
CA GLY A 40 -5.63 12.01 11.35
C GLY A 40 -6.51 13.07 12.02
N LYS A 41 -6.08 14.34 12.06
CA LYS A 41 -6.82 15.45 12.69
C LYS A 41 -7.78 16.14 11.71
N TYR A 42 -7.37 16.35 10.47
CA TYR A 42 -8.15 17.13 9.50
C TYR A 42 -9.02 16.27 8.59
N LEU A 43 -8.60 15.04 8.26
CA LEU A 43 -9.37 14.18 7.35
C LEU A 43 -10.80 13.89 7.85
N PRO A 44 -11.06 13.65 9.16
CA PRO A 44 -12.42 13.50 9.66
C PRO A 44 -13.30 14.73 9.43
N LYS A 45 -12.74 15.93 9.58
CA LYS A 45 -13.45 17.21 9.35
C LYS A 45 -13.83 17.40 7.88
N VAL A 46 -12.97 16.93 6.97
CA VAL A 46 -13.24 16.96 5.52
C VAL A 46 -14.38 16.01 5.18
N TYR A 47 -14.39 14.79 5.74
CA TYR A 47 -15.52 13.86 5.54
C TYR A 47 -16.85 14.45 6.03
N GLU A 48 -16.85 15.07 7.21
CA GLU A 48 -18.02 15.77 7.76
C GLU A 48 -18.50 16.89 6.83
N ALA A 49 -17.59 17.77 6.38
CA ALA A 49 -17.92 18.87 5.49
C ALA A 49 -18.47 18.40 4.13
N LEU A 50 -17.96 17.26 3.62
CA LEU A 50 -18.40 16.65 2.36
C LEU A 50 -19.62 15.73 2.52
N LYS A 51 -20.16 15.58 3.74
CA LYS A 51 -21.28 14.65 4.06
C LYS A 51 -20.98 13.21 3.63
N MET A 52 -19.71 12.80 3.72
CA MET A 52 -19.25 11.46 3.41
C MET A 52 -19.25 10.59 4.67
N ALA A 53 -19.55 9.31 4.51
CA ALA A 53 -19.37 8.35 5.59
C ALA A 53 -17.88 8.22 5.93
N THR A 54 -17.54 8.33 7.21
CA THR A 54 -16.18 8.07 7.69
C THR A 54 -15.85 6.58 7.47
N PRO A 55 -14.67 6.26 6.90
CA PRO A 55 -14.23 4.89 6.78
C PRO A 55 -14.21 4.22 8.16
N GLY A 56 -14.69 2.98 8.22
CA GLY A 56 -14.57 2.17 9.43
C GLY A 56 -13.11 1.91 9.81
N PRO A 57 -12.85 1.47 11.04
CA PRO A 57 -11.51 1.10 11.46
C PRO A 57 -10.94 0.03 10.53
N THR A 58 -9.72 0.24 10.04
CA THR A 58 -9.02 -0.78 9.27
C THR A 58 -8.66 -1.95 10.19
N PRO A 59 -8.82 -3.20 9.74
CA PRO A 59 -8.39 -4.34 10.53
C PRO A 59 -6.87 -4.25 10.74
N LYS A 60 -6.41 -4.52 11.97
CA LYS A 60 -4.98 -4.64 12.23
C LYS A 60 -4.47 -5.86 11.49
N LEU A 61 -3.66 -5.62 10.45
CA LEU A 61 -2.96 -6.67 9.74
C LEU A 61 -1.62 -6.92 10.41
N TYR A 62 -1.42 -8.15 10.87
CA TYR A 62 -0.13 -8.61 11.38
C TYR A 62 0.70 -9.22 10.26
N PHE A 63 2.02 -9.28 10.46
CA PHE A 63 2.97 -9.87 9.51
C PHE A 63 2.49 -11.21 8.94
N VAL A 64 1.96 -12.09 9.79
CA VAL A 64 1.48 -13.43 9.41
C VAL A 64 0.35 -13.35 8.38
N GLN A 65 -0.62 -12.49 8.62
CA GLN A 65 -1.78 -12.31 7.75
C GLN A 65 -1.35 -11.72 6.42
N MET A 66 -0.43 -10.76 6.44
CA MET A 66 0.13 -10.17 5.21
C MET A 66 0.92 -11.19 4.40
N ALA A 67 1.85 -11.91 5.02
CA ALA A 67 2.67 -12.93 4.37
C ALA A 67 1.81 -14.03 3.76
N LYS A 68 0.79 -14.50 4.50
CA LYS A 68 -0.14 -15.51 4.02
C LYS A 68 -0.99 -15.01 2.84
N ALA A 69 -1.49 -13.78 2.89
CA ALA A 69 -2.27 -13.22 1.79
C ALA A 69 -1.42 -12.99 0.53
N PHE A 70 -0.16 -12.57 0.70
CA PHE A 70 0.73 -12.25 -0.42
C PHE A 70 1.36 -13.50 -1.05
N LEU A 71 1.87 -14.42 -0.24
CA LEU A 71 2.59 -15.61 -0.70
C LEU A 71 1.71 -16.85 -0.83
N ASN A 72 0.46 -16.78 -0.34
CA ASN A 72 -0.44 -17.93 -0.20
C ASN A 72 0.14 -19.11 0.61
N VAL A 73 1.12 -18.82 1.49
CA VAL A 73 1.81 -19.80 2.34
C VAL A 73 1.83 -19.27 3.77
N ASP A 74 1.57 -20.15 4.74
CA ASP A 74 1.69 -19.81 6.17
C ASP A 74 3.17 -19.78 6.59
N PRO A 75 3.72 -18.62 6.99
CA PRO A 75 5.14 -18.52 7.38
C PRO A 75 5.48 -19.30 8.65
N PHE A 76 4.49 -19.75 9.43
CA PHE A 76 4.70 -20.62 10.59
C PHE A 76 4.44 -22.09 10.28
N ARG A 77 4.27 -22.48 9.02
CA ARG A 77 4.14 -23.89 8.62
C ARG A 77 5.44 -24.35 7.98
N CYS A 78 6.01 -25.43 8.51
CA CYS A 78 7.19 -26.05 7.92
C CYS A 78 6.85 -26.56 6.51
N VAL A 79 7.63 -26.13 5.52
CA VAL A 79 7.45 -26.53 4.11
C VAL A 79 7.70 -28.02 3.87
N LEU A 80 8.43 -28.69 4.77
CA LEU A 80 8.79 -30.11 4.64
C LEU A 80 7.76 -31.03 5.32
N CYS A 81 7.43 -30.77 6.59
CA CYS A 81 6.59 -31.66 7.39
C CYS A 81 5.21 -31.09 7.74
N GLY A 82 4.93 -29.83 7.42
CA GLY A 82 3.66 -29.17 7.74
C GLY A 82 3.45 -28.85 9.23
N ALA A 83 4.40 -29.17 10.11
CA ALA A 83 4.32 -28.83 11.52
C ALA A 83 4.42 -27.31 11.75
N ARG A 84 3.87 -26.85 12.88
CA ARG A 84 3.94 -25.44 13.29
C ARG A 84 5.37 -25.08 13.73
N MET A 85 5.97 -24.13 13.04
CA MET A 85 7.25 -23.52 13.41
C MET A 85 7.06 -22.59 14.61
N VAL A 86 8.02 -22.64 15.54
CA VAL A 86 8.09 -21.77 16.72
C VAL A 86 9.42 -21.02 16.71
N TYR A 87 9.40 -19.78 17.17
CA TYR A 87 10.62 -19.00 17.32
C TYR A 87 11.49 -19.63 18.41
N THR A 88 12.73 -19.95 18.08
CA THR A 88 13.71 -20.53 19.01
C THR A 88 14.78 -19.51 19.38
N ALA A 89 15.43 -18.91 18.38
CA ALA A 89 16.43 -17.86 18.57
C ALA A 89 16.60 -17.03 17.29
N ALA A 90 17.08 -15.79 17.44
CA ALA A 90 17.61 -14.99 16.36
C ALA A 90 19.14 -15.00 16.48
N ILE A 91 19.82 -15.51 15.45
CA ILE A 91 21.27 -15.50 15.38
C ILE A 91 21.64 -14.34 14.47
N SER A 92 22.28 -13.31 15.03
CA SER A 92 22.89 -12.26 14.20
C SER A 92 24.01 -12.87 13.37
N GLY A 93 24.07 -12.57 12.08
CA GLY A 93 25.15 -13.03 11.22
C GLY A 93 26.52 -12.65 11.79
N LEU A 94 27.52 -13.53 11.59
CA LEU A 94 28.92 -13.19 11.80
C LEU A 94 29.27 -12.03 10.87
N THR A 95 29.64 -10.89 11.46
CA THR A 95 30.23 -9.75 10.76
C THR A 95 31.49 -10.14 10.01
#